data_AF-A0A161X3B4-F1
#
_entry.id   AF-A0A161X3B4-F1
#
_cell.length_a   1.000
_cell.length_b   1.000
_cell.length_c   1.000
_cell.angle_alpha   90.00
_cell.angle_beta   90.00
_cell.angle_gamma   90.00
#
_symmetry.space_group_name_H-M   'P 1'
#
loop_
_entity.id
_entity.type
_entity.pdbx_description
1 polymer ?
#
loop_
_entity_poly.entity_id
_entity_poly.type
_entity_poly.pdbx_seq_one_letter_code
_entity_poly.pdbx_strand_id
1 'polypeptide(L)'
;MQAIRTRAVCIARQSRLTGLRQSRSYASGGDHGHHAHAVEEPIGGFFWAVVAVIPSAYVVYKITAPGKDGEPPYLTKKIQEYAHWQETWKERNALHTKAVEQAGFDRLLFFSTPANRDVDLRFPEALSNHAARNVVAGSQTNLDHVIAHYKKQHLDEEERKVQKLAAQKQA
;
A
#
# COMPACT_ATOMS: atom_id res chain seq x y z
N MET A 1 -15.00 18.37 -1.71
CA MET A 1 -13.96 19.35 -2.10
C MET A 1 -14.54 20.66 -2.66
N GLN A 2 -15.57 21.25 -2.03
CA GLN A 2 -16.17 22.51 -2.53
C GLN A 2 -16.07 23.69 -1.52
N ALA A 3 -15.88 23.40 -0.23
CA ALA A 3 -15.77 24.43 0.81
C ALA A 3 -14.43 25.20 0.83
N ILE A 4 -13.37 24.66 0.21
CA ILE A 4 -12.05 25.32 0.16
C ILE A 4 -12.04 26.43 -0.91
N ARG A 5 -12.83 26.27 -1.98
CA ARG A 5 -12.87 27.21 -3.11
C ARG A 5 -13.57 28.53 -2.76
N THR A 6 -14.54 28.50 -1.85
CA THR A 6 -15.29 29.70 -1.44
C THR A 6 -14.48 30.63 -0.53
N ARG A 7 -13.52 30.11 0.24
CA ARG A 7 -12.70 30.93 1.16
C ARG A 7 -11.62 31.75 0.45
N ALA A 8 -11.03 31.22 -0.63
CA ALA A 8 -10.02 31.95 -1.41
C ALA A 8 -10.58 33.21 -2.10
N VAL A 9 -11.85 33.17 -2.55
CA VAL A 9 -12.50 34.30 -3.22
C VAL A 9 -12.81 35.46 -2.25
N CYS A 10 -13.06 35.16 -0.97
CA CYS A 10 -13.30 36.21 0.04
C CYS A 10 -12.02 36.97 0.41
N ILE A 11 -10.86 36.32 0.43
CA ILE A 11 -9.57 36.97 0.75
C ILE A 11 -9.14 37.92 -0.39
N ALA A 12 -9.44 37.57 -1.65
CA ALA A 12 -9.15 38.42 -2.80
C ALA A 12 -9.96 39.73 -2.85
N ARG A 13 -11.03 39.88 -2.07
CA ARG A 13 -11.83 41.13 -2.02
C ARG A 13 -11.30 42.17 -1.03
N GLN A 14 -10.44 41.77 -0.09
CA GLN A 14 -9.87 42.70 0.90
C GLN A 14 -8.66 43.48 0.38
N SER A 15 -8.07 43.11 -0.77
CA SER A 15 -6.94 43.81 -1.36
C SER A 15 -7.33 45.03 -2.21
N ARG A 16 -8.54 45.60 -2.03
CA ARG A 16 -8.83 46.92 -2.58
C ARG A 16 -7.97 47.93 -1.84
N LEU A 17 -6.81 48.22 -2.43
CA LEU A 17 -6.00 49.39 -2.17
C LEU A 17 -6.96 50.57 -2.03
N THR A 18 -7.05 51.09 -0.81
CA THR A 18 -7.59 52.42 -0.54
C THR A 18 -7.02 53.36 -1.59
N GLY A 19 -7.90 53.94 -2.41
CA GLY A 19 -7.51 54.77 -3.54
C GLY A 19 -6.47 55.80 -3.14
N LEU A 20 -5.55 56.07 -4.06
CA LEU A 20 -4.55 57.13 -3.99
C LEU A 20 -5.23 58.41 -3.49
N ARG A 21 -5.06 58.72 -2.19
CA ARG A 21 -5.35 60.06 -1.69
C ARG A 21 -4.41 60.97 -2.46
N GLN A 22 -4.99 61.87 -3.26
CA GLN A 22 -4.24 62.97 -3.85
C GLN A 22 -3.44 63.66 -2.75
N SER A 23 -2.13 63.77 -2.92
CA SER A 23 -1.33 64.61 -2.03
C SER A 23 -1.86 66.04 -2.20
N ARG A 24 -2.37 66.61 -1.13
CA ARG A 24 -2.64 68.04 -1.09
C ARG A 24 -1.28 68.73 -1.10
N SER A 25 -0.96 69.40 -2.20
CA SER A 25 0.20 70.27 -2.30
C SER A 25 0.05 71.45 -1.33
N TYR A 26 0.90 71.54 -0.32
CA TYR A 26 1.01 72.71 0.56
C TYR A 26 1.96 73.74 -0.05
N ALA A 27 1.63 74.24 -1.24
CA ALA A 27 2.39 75.30 -1.88
C ALA A 27 1.47 76.22 -2.69
N SER A 28 0.68 77.03 -1.99
CA SER A 28 0.29 78.35 -2.51
C SER A 28 0.36 79.33 -1.34
N GLY A 29 1.49 80.03 -1.23
CA GLY A 29 1.59 81.22 -0.39
C GLY A 29 0.67 82.28 -0.98
N GLY A 30 -0.46 82.51 -0.31
CA GLY A 30 -1.44 83.54 -0.61
C GLY A 30 -1.85 84.16 0.71
N ASP A 31 -1.70 85.47 0.75
CA ASP A 31 -1.76 86.39 1.88
C ASP A 31 -3.05 86.28 2.73
N HIS A 32 -2.90 86.70 4.00
CA HIS A 32 -3.93 86.99 5.01
C HIS A 32 -4.44 85.85 5.93
N GLY A 33 -4.05 85.98 7.20
CA GLY A 33 -4.92 85.85 8.37
C GLY A 33 -5.47 84.46 8.68
N HIS A 34 -4.97 83.90 9.79
CA HIS A 34 -5.52 82.87 10.68
C HIS A 34 -4.52 81.75 10.92
N HIS A 35 -4.26 81.50 12.20
CA HIS A 35 -3.24 80.58 12.73
C HIS A 35 -3.23 79.24 11.99
N ALA A 36 -2.24 79.05 11.13
CA ALA A 36 -1.91 77.74 10.59
C ALA A 36 -1.41 76.89 11.76
N HIS A 37 -2.24 75.96 12.23
CA HIS A 37 -1.79 74.92 13.14
C HIS A 37 -0.64 74.18 12.46
N ALA A 38 0.56 74.28 13.05
CA ALA A 38 1.68 73.43 12.68
C ALA A 38 1.24 71.99 12.97
N VAL A 39 0.84 71.26 11.93
CA VAL A 39 0.56 69.84 12.06
C VAL A 39 1.92 69.18 12.16
N GLU A 40 2.30 68.80 13.39
CA GLU A 40 3.44 67.92 13.60
C GLU A 40 3.13 66.59 12.91
N GLU A 41 3.70 66.36 11.72
CA GLU A 41 3.59 65.06 11.07
C GLU A 41 4.28 64.03 11.97
N PRO A 42 3.54 63.04 12.51
CA PRO A 42 4.16 62.04 13.36
C PRO A 42 5.16 61.26 12.52
N ILE A 43 6.32 60.97 13.13
CA ILE A 43 7.35 60.12 12.54
C ILE A 43 6.67 58.85 12.00
N GLY A 44 6.69 58.69 10.68
CA GLY A 44 5.93 57.64 10.00
C GLY A 44 6.32 56.24 10.50
N GLY A 45 5.37 55.31 10.53
CA GLY A 45 5.59 53.96 11.06
C GLY A 45 6.79 53.20 10.45
N PHE A 46 7.21 53.57 9.24
CA PHE A 46 8.41 53.02 8.60
C PHE A 46 9.69 53.30 9.39
N PHE A 47 9.82 54.47 10.02
CA PHE A 47 10.98 54.80 10.85
C PHE A 47 11.12 53.82 12.02
N TRP A 48 10.02 53.56 12.72
CA TRP A 48 10.00 52.58 13.81
C TRP A 48 10.27 51.15 13.33
N ALA A 49 9.81 50.80 12.13
CA ALA A 49 10.15 49.52 11.51
C ALA A 49 11.67 49.39 11.27
N VAL A 50 12.33 50.42 10.72
CA VAL A 50 13.79 50.43 10.51
C VAL A 50 14.55 50.36 11.84
N VAL A 51 14.12 51.14 12.84
CA VAL A 51 14.70 51.12 14.19
C VAL A 51 14.56 49.74 14.84
N ALA A 52 13.49 48.99 14.57
CA ALA A 52 13.30 47.62 15.05
C ALA A 52 14.11 46.58 14.26
N VAL A 53 14.35 46.80 12.95
CA VAL A 53 15.10 45.87 12.09
C VAL A 53 16.57 45.77 12.50
N ILE A 54 17.21 46.88 12.88
CA ILE A 54 18.64 46.89 13.27
C ILE A 54 18.93 45.98 14.49
N PRO A 55 18.26 46.14 15.66
CA PRO A 55 18.48 45.26 16.80
C PRO A 55 17.98 43.84 16.55
N SER A 56 16.88 43.64 15.81
CA SER A 56 16.42 42.28 15.50
C SER A 56 17.41 41.53 14.61
N ALA A 57 18.00 42.18 13.60
CA ALA A 57 19.05 41.60 12.78
C ALA A 57 20.29 41.23 13.61
N TYR A 58 20.67 42.06 14.58
CA TYR A 58 21.77 41.76 15.50
C TYR A 58 21.49 40.54 16.38
N VAL A 59 20.27 40.42 16.91
CA VAL A 59 19.85 39.24 17.68
C VAL A 59 19.88 37.98 16.81
N VAL A 60 19.34 38.04 15.59
CA VAL A 60 19.37 36.91 14.65
C VAL A 60 20.82 36.50 14.35
N TYR A 61 21.70 37.47 14.05
CA TYR A 61 23.12 37.22 13.82
C TYR A 61 23.78 36.52 15.02
N LYS A 62 23.49 36.93 16.25
CA LYS A 62 24.05 36.29 17.45
C LYS A 62 23.57 34.85 17.63
N ILE A 63 22.34 34.53 17.22
CA ILE A 63 21.80 33.17 17.33
C ILE A 63 22.33 32.26 16.20
N THR A 64 22.60 32.83 15.02
CA THR A 64 23.12 32.09 13.85
C THR A 64 24.63 32.10 13.72
N ALA A 65 25.36 32.93 14.47
CA ALA A 65 26.81 32.95 14.45
C ALA A 65 27.39 31.64 15.03
N PRO A 66 28.42 31.07 14.40
CA PRO A 66 29.10 29.88 14.91
C PRO A 66 29.87 30.20 16.21
N GLY A 67 30.03 29.19 17.06
CA GLY A 67 30.85 29.29 18.27
C GLY A 67 32.33 29.50 17.95
N LYS A 68 33.12 29.93 18.96
CA LYS A 68 34.58 30.17 18.81
C LYS A 68 35.34 28.95 18.27
N ASP A 69 34.85 27.75 18.57
CA ASP A 69 35.48 26.48 18.22
C ASP A 69 34.81 25.80 17.00
N GLY A 70 34.03 26.55 16.21
CA GLY A 70 33.32 26.01 15.05
C GLY A 70 32.07 25.20 15.38
N GLU A 71 31.60 25.28 16.63
CA GLU A 71 30.36 24.61 17.03
C GLU A 71 29.15 25.12 16.24
N PRO A 72 28.19 24.23 15.88
CA PRO A 72 27.00 24.63 15.17
C PRO A 72 26.18 25.65 16.00
N PRO A 73 25.59 26.66 15.35
CA PRO A 73 24.82 27.69 16.03
C PRO A 73 23.62 27.10 16.77
N TYR A 74 23.12 27.82 17.77
CA TYR A 74 22.01 27.37 18.63
C TYR A 74 20.77 26.97 17.82
N LEU A 75 20.43 27.75 16.78
CA LEU A 75 19.33 27.43 15.87
C LEU A 75 19.56 26.10 15.14
N THR A 76 20.78 25.86 14.66
CA THR A 76 21.12 24.62 13.95
C THR A 76 21.02 23.41 14.86
N LYS A 77 21.50 23.51 16.12
CA LYS A 77 21.36 22.44 17.12
C LYS A 77 19.89 22.10 17.38
N LYS A 78 19.04 23.13 17.50
CA LYS A 78 17.58 22.95 17.69
C LYS A 78 16.89 22.36 16.46
N ILE A 79 17.29 22.76 15.25
CA ILE A 79 16.77 22.17 14.01
C ILE A 79 17.19 20.69 13.90
N GLN A 80 18.43 20.36 14.24
CA GLN A 80 18.92 18.97 14.26
C GLN A 80 18.16 18.10 15.26
N GLU A 81 17.80 18.64 16.43
CA GLU A 81 16.95 17.94 17.40
C GLU A 81 15.60 17.54 16.80
N TYR A 82 15.01 18.36 15.92
CA TYR A 82 13.76 18.05 15.21
C TYR A 82 13.94 17.25 13.92
N ALA A 83 15.15 17.18 13.37
CA ALA A 83 15.45 16.47 12.12
C ALA A 83 15.19 14.95 12.21
N HIS A 84 15.15 14.38 13.42
CA HIS A 84 14.79 12.96 13.63
C HIS A 84 13.46 12.59 12.98
N TRP A 85 12.48 13.51 12.96
CA TRP A 85 11.21 13.27 12.29
C TRP A 85 11.42 13.03 10.80
N GLN A 86 12.24 13.84 10.12
CA GLN A 86 12.51 13.64 8.70
C GLN A 86 13.08 12.26 8.42
N GLU A 87 13.95 11.76 9.29
CA GLU A 87 14.54 10.43 9.15
C GLU A 87 13.50 9.31 9.31
N THR A 88 12.62 9.39 10.32
CA THR A 88 11.52 8.43 10.48
C THR A 88 10.56 8.45 9.29
N TRP A 89 10.30 9.62 8.70
CA TRP A 89 9.46 9.75 7.52
C TRP A 89 10.13 9.14 6.28
N LYS A 90 11.43 9.34 6.09
CA LYS A 90 12.20 8.68 5.04
C LYS A 90 12.18 7.17 5.19
N GLU A 91 12.39 6.66 6.41
CA GLU A 91 12.39 5.23 6.70
C GLU A 91 11.03 4.60 6.39
N ARG A 92 9.93 5.22 6.85
CA ARG A 92 8.57 4.76 6.52
C ARG A 92 8.31 4.77 5.01
N ASN A 93 8.70 5.84 4.32
CA ASN A 93 8.55 5.91 2.87
C ASN A 93 9.35 4.81 2.17
N ALA A 94 10.58 4.55 2.60
CA ALA A 94 11.40 3.47 2.07
C ALA A 94 10.80 2.08 2.32
N LEU A 95 10.16 1.86 3.48
CA LEU A 95 9.44 0.62 3.76
C LEU A 95 8.21 0.48 2.85
N HIS A 96 7.45 1.55 2.64
CA HIS A 96 6.30 1.53 1.74
C HIS A 96 6.71 1.28 0.29
N THR A 97 7.78 1.90 -0.21
CA THR A 97 8.27 1.64 -1.57
C THR A 97 8.71 0.19 -1.73
N LYS A 98 9.47 -0.35 -0.77
CA LYS A 98 9.87 -1.77 -0.77
C LYS A 98 8.68 -2.73 -0.76
N ALA A 99 7.66 -2.43 0.04
CA ALA A 99 6.45 -3.25 0.09
C ALA A 99 5.70 -3.23 -1.24
N VAL A 100 5.62 -2.08 -1.91
CA VAL A 100 5.01 -1.95 -3.24
C VAL A 100 5.84 -2.68 -4.31
N GLU A 101 7.16 -2.58 -4.26
CA GLU A 101 8.06 -3.31 -5.16
C GLU A 101 7.91 -4.82 -5.01
N GLN A 102 7.89 -5.32 -3.77
CA GLN A 102 7.66 -6.74 -3.48
C GLN A 102 6.29 -7.20 -3.95
N ALA A 103 5.23 -6.42 -3.69
CA ALA A 103 3.89 -6.73 -4.18
C ALA A 103 3.81 -6.74 -5.72
N GLY A 104 4.55 -5.86 -6.38
CA GLY A 104 4.70 -5.86 -7.84
C GLY A 104 5.41 -7.12 -8.36
N PHE A 105 6.48 -7.53 -7.68
CA PHE A 105 7.21 -8.76 -7.99
C PHE A 105 6.33 -10.01 -7.81
N ASP A 106 5.65 -10.14 -6.67
CA ASP A 106 4.74 -11.27 -6.39
C ASP A 106 3.60 -11.32 -7.40
N ARG A 107 3.04 -10.15 -7.75
CA ARG A 107 2.03 -10.06 -8.81
C ARG A 107 2.56 -10.62 -10.13
N LEU A 108 3.76 -10.22 -10.54
CA LEU A 108 4.40 -10.74 -11.76
C LEU A 108 4.64 -12.25 -11.68
N LEU A 109 5.09 -12.76 -10.52
CA LEU A 109 5.28 -14.19 -10.29
C LEU A 109 3.97 -14.96 -10.47
N PHE A 110 2.87 -14.50 -9.89
CA PHE A 110 1.56 -15.14 -10.02
C PHE A 110 0.93 -15.02 -11.41
N PHE A 111 1.20 -13.93 -12.13
CA PHE A 111 0.70 -13.78 -13.50
C PHE A 111 1.50 -14.58 -14.53
N SER A 112 2.81 -14.73 -14.33
CA SER A 112 3.69 -15.46 -15.27
C SER A 112 3.67 -16.97 -15.06
N THR A 113 3.44 -17.43 -13.84
CA THR A 113 3.42 -18.86 -13.51
C THR A 113 2.03 -19.44 -13.78
N PRO A 114 1.90 -20.53 -14.55
CA PRO A 114 0.61 -21.21 -14.69
C PRO A 114 0.15 -21.74 -13.32
N ALA A 115 -1.14 -21.61 -13.02
CA ALA A 115 -1.69 -22.09 -11.76
C ALA A 115 -1.43 -23.59 -11.62
N ASN A 116 -0.73 -23.99 -10.55
CA ASN A 116 -0.55 -25.41 -10.25
C ASN A 116 -1.93 -26.00 -9.90
N ARG A 117 -2.41 -26.89 -10.77
CA ARG A 117 -3.70 -27.61 -10.62
C ARG A 117 -3.53 -28.89 -9.81
N ASP A 118 -2.29 -29.29 -9.54
CA ASP A 118 -1.98 -30.54 -8.89
C ASP A 118 -2.07 -30.35 -7.38
N VAL A 119 -2.75 -31.29 -6.73
CA VAL A 119 -2.80 -31.36 -5.26
C VAL A 119 -1.56 -32.11 -4.80
N ASP A 120 -0.70 -31.44 -4.03
CA ASP A 120 0.47 -32.09 -3.46
C ASP A 120 0.02 -33.06 -2.35
N LEU A 121 0.07 -34.36 -2.66
CA LEU A 121 -0.30 -35.42 -1.75
C LEU A 121 0.95 -35.93 -1.05
N ARG A 122 0.93 -35.91 0.29
CA ARG A 122 2.04 -36.45 1.11
C ARG A 122 2.36 -37.91 0.80
N PHE A 123 1.38 -38.68 0.31
CA PHE A 123 1.53 -40.07 -0.10
C PHE A 123 0.73 -40.34 -1.39
N PRO A 124 1.30 -40.07 -2.59
CA PRO A 124 0.58 -40.24 -3.85
C PRO A 124 0.25 -41.72 -4.14
N GLU A 125 1.03 -42.64 -3.60
CA GLU A 125 0.85 -44.09 -3.76
C GLU A 125 -0.45 -44.63 -3.14
N ALA A 126 -1.04 -43.92 -2.18
CA ALA A 126 -2.29 -44.34 -1.56
C ALA A 126 -3.46 -44.41 -2.57
N LEU A 127 -3.43 -43.57 -3.62
CA LEU A 127 -4.44 -43.56 -4.68
C LEU A 127 -4.36 -44.81 -5.57
N SER A 128 -3.16 -45.37 -5.77
CA SER A 128 -2.94 -46.57 -6.58
C SER A 128 -3.06 -47.87 -5.79
N ASN A 129 -2.83 -47.85 -4.47
CA ASN A 129 -2.68 -49.07 -3.66
C ASN A 129 -4.00 -49.77 -3.30
N HIS A 130 -5.14 -49.05 -3.35
CA HIS A 130 -6.44 -49.60 -2.95
C HIS A 130 -7.48 -49.59 -4.06
N ALA A 131 -7.06 -49.30 -5.30
CA ALA A 131 -7.95 -49.39 -6.43
C ALA A 131 -8.39 -50.85 -6.60
N ALA A 132 -9.70 -51.11 -6.61
CA ALA A 132 -10.28 -52.44 -6.73
C ALA A 132 -9.83 -53.24 -7.97
N ARG A 133 -9.15 -52.57 -8.92
CA ARG A 133 -8.60 -53.16 -10.15
C ARG A 133 -7.07 -53.32 -10.15
N ASN A 134 -6.36 -52.81 -9.15
CA ASN A 134 -4.90 -52.95 -9.03
C ASN A 134 -4.56 -54.12 -8.08
N VAL A 135 -4.98 -55.32 -8.45
CA VAL A 135 -4.78 -56.54 -7.67
C VAL A 135 -3.75 -57.40 -8.39
N VAL A 136 -2.69 -57.78 -7.69
CA VAL A 136 -1.64 -58.65 -8.24
C VAL A 136 -2.25 -59.99 -8.64
N ALA A 137 -1.91 -60.50 -9.82
CA ALA A 137 -2.37 -61.81 -10.27
C ALA A 137 -1.98 -62.88 -9.24
N GLY A 138 -2.97 -63.65 -8.78
CA GLY A 138 -2.79 -64.68 -7.75
C GLY A 138 -2.98 -64.23 -6.30
N SER A 139 -3.31 -62.97 -6.03
CA SER A 139 -3.62 -62.53 -4.65
C SER A 139 -5.04 -62.86 -4.18
N GLN A 140 -5.93 -63.24 -5.11
CA GLN A 140 -7.30 -63.63 -4.78
C GLN A 140 -7.38 -65.11 -4.38
N THR A 141 -8.49 -65.52 -3.79
CA THR A 141 -8.69 -66.90 -3.33
C THR A 141 -8.65 -67.90 -4.49
N ASN A 142 -8.01 -69.06 -4.27
CA ASN A 142 -7.95 -70.12 -5.28
C ASN A 142 -9.34 -70.69 -5.56
N LEU A 143 -9.84 -70.49 -6.79
CA LEU A 143 -11.16 -70.93 -7.23
C LEU A 143 -11.20 -72.38 -7.74
N ASP A 144 -10.10 -73.13 -7.60
CA ASP A 144 -9.98 -74.50 -8.12
C ASP A 144 -11.06 -75.45 -7.58
N HIS A 145 -11.46 -75.27 -6.32
CA HIS A 145 -12.53 -76.05 -5.70
C HIS A 145 -13.89 -75.79 -6.35
N VAL A 146 -14.19 -74.54 -6.71
CA VAL A 146 -15.42 -74.14 -7.42
C VAL A 146 -15.41 -74.73 -8.83
N ILE A 147 -14.26 -74.65 -9.50
CA ILE A 147 -14.05 -75.23 -10.82
C ILE A 147 -14.28 -76.75 -10.77
N ALA A 148 -13.70 -77.44 -9.78
CA ALA A 148 -13.87 -78.87 -9.60
C ALA A 148 -15.33 -79.26 -9.33
N HIS A 149 -16.04 -78.48 -8.50
CA HIS A 149 -17.45 -78.68 -8.22
C HIS A 149 -18.32 -78.57 -9.49
N TYR A 150 -18.17 -77.51 -10.27
CA TYR A 150 -18.96 -77.34 -11.50
C TYR A 150 -18.58 -78.33 -12.59
N LYS A 151 -17.31 -78.74 -12.68
CA LYS A 151 -16.89 -79.83 -13.57
C LYS A 151 -17.61 -81.13 -13.21
N LYS A 152 -17.69 -81.45 -11.91
CA LYS A 152 -18.41 -82.64 -11.46
C LYS A 152 -19.91 -82.55 -11.78
N GLN A 153 -20.56 -81.42 -11.46
CA GLN A 153 -21.97 -81.22 -11.79
C GLN A 153 -22.25 -81.40 -13.29
N HIS A 154 -21.37 -80.89 -14.16
CA HIS A 154 -21.51 -81.06 -15.60
C HIS A 154 -21.46 -82.54 -16.01
N LEU A 155 -20.51 -83.31 -15.47
CA LEU A 155 -20.39 -84.74 -15.75
C LEU A 155 -21.63 -85.51 -15.28
N ASP A 156 -22.10 -85.25 -14.05
CA ASP A 156 -23.30 -85.89 -13.49
C ASP A 156 -24.55 -85.59 -14.36
N GLU A 157 -24.66 -84.38 -14.91
CA GLU A 157 -25.74 -84.00 -15.82
C GLU A 157 -25.64 -84.69 -17.19
N GLU A 158 -24.44 -84.80 -17.76
CA GLU A 158 -24.22 -85.51 -19.02
C GLU A 158 -24.53 -87.00 -18.87
N GLU A 159 -24.12 -87.64 -17.78
CA GLU A 159 -24.50 -89.02 -17.48
C GLU A 159 -26.02 -89.18 -17.39
N ARG A 160 -26.71 -88.25 -16.70
CA ARG A 160 -28.17 -88.25 -16.62
C ARG A 160 -28.83 -88.06 -17.99
N LYS A 161 -28.26 -87.22 -18.87
CA LYS A 161 -28.77 -87.04 -20.25
C LYS A 161 -28.57 -88.32 -21.07
N VAL A 162 -27.39 -88.95 -20.99
CA VAL A 162 -27.09 -90.21 -21.68
C VAL A 162 -28.03 -91.33 -21.22
N GLN A 163 -28.28 -91.46 -19.91
CA GLN A 163 -29.22 -92.45 -19.38
C GLN A 163 -30.65 -92.22 -19.88
N LYS A 164 -31.11 -90.97 -19.92
CA LYS A 164 -32.43 -90.63 -20.50
C LYS A 164 -32.51 -90.98 -21.98
N LEU A 165 -31.47 -90.69 -22.76
CA LEU A 165 -31.40 -91.04 -24.18
C LEU A 165 -31.37 -92.56 -24.39
N ALA A 166 -30.66 -93.31 -23.52
CA ALA A 166 -30.63 -94.77 -23.57
C ALA A 166 -32.00 -95.37 -23.24
N ALA A 167 -32.68 -94.87 -22.20
CA ALA A 167 -34.03 -95.30 -21.83
C ALA A 167 -35.06 -95.00 -22.93
N GLN A 168 -34.97 -93.83 -23.58
CA GLN A 168 -35.82 -93.49 -24.73
C GLN A 168 -35.60 -94.38 -25.96
N LYS A 169 -34.39 -94.93 -26.15
CA LYS A 169 -34.09 -95.86 -27.24
C LYS A 169 -34.54 -97.30 -26.98
N GLN A 170 -34.77 -97.66 -25.72
CA GLN A 170 -35.19 -99.01 -25.30
C GLN A 170 -36.70 -99.17 -25.17
N ALA A 171 -37.45 -98.06 -25.14
CA ALA A 171 -38.91 -98.03 -25.27
C ALA A 171 -39.32 -97.95 -26.74
#